data_AF-A0A3D0TQH8-F1
#
_entry.id   AF-A0A3D0TQH8-F1
#
_cell.length_a   1.000
_cell.length_b   1.000
_cell.length_c   1.000
_cell.angle_alpha   90.00
_cell.angle_beta   90.00
_cell.angle_gamma   90.00
#
_symmetry.space_group_name_H-M   'P 1'
#
loop_
_entity.id
_entity.type
_entity.pdbx_description
1 polymer ?
#
loop_
_entity_poly.entity_id
_entity_poly.type
_entity_poly.pdbx_seq_one_letter_code
_entity_poly.pdbx_strand_id
1 'polypeptide(L)'
;MYPRHNEGPASTGRHSGKSSHQGGGRFEHRRAGRGVFRGNSRGKTFGQFNDVSKFVNKAVITEQAEHFSPEHEFADFKIEARLKQNITGKGYKIPTPIQDRAIPQVLHGRDVVGIANTGTGKTAAFLIPLINKILLNPKENVLIVVPTRELAAQIDEELKAFTRGMRIFSAVCVGGANMGAQIRALRYQNNFIIGTPGRLKDLIEQKYLHLSEFKTVVLDEADRMLDMGFIQDMKFMMSLMPKDRHTLFFSATMSRDVESLIKVFLRDPISISVKTGDTPKSVDQDIVKTRGRNKIDVLHDLLSGAEFKKVLVFGRTKHGVEKLSKILTERGFKAESIHGNKNLSKRRHALTLFKDNHIQVLVATDVAARGLDIIGVSHVINYDLPATYDDYVHRIGRTGRGSKKGKALTFVE
;
A
#
# COMPACT_ATOMS: atom_id res chain seq x y z
N MET A 1 -64.91 1.21 5.18
CA MET A 1 -66.29 1.42 4.71
C MET A 1 -66.20 1.78 3.21
N TYR A 2 -66.56 0.81 2.34
CA TYR A 2 -67.06 0.93 0.94
C TYR A 2 -66.20 1.59 -0.19
N PRO A 3 -66.41 1.23 -1.50
CA PRO A 3 -65.45 0.42 -2.27
C PRO A 3 -65.25 0.77 -3.77
N ARG A 4 -64.42 -0.07 -4.44
CA ARG A 4 -64.41 -0.63 -5.83
C ARG A 4 -65.27 -0.05 -6.98
N HIS A 5 -64.63 0.03 -8.17
CA HIS A 5 -65.12 -0.39 -9.51
C HIS A 5 -63.87 -0.87 -10.31
N ASN A 6 -63.73 -2.03 -10.95
CA ASN A 6 -64.53 -2.92 -11.82
C ASN A 6 -64.43 -2.55 -13.32
N GLU A 7 -63.53 -3.21 -14.06
CA GLU A 7 -63.60 -3.34 -15.53
C GLU A 7 -63.05 -4.69 -16.00
N GLY A 8 -63.78 -5.27 -16.95
CA GLY A 8 -63.38 -6.27 -17.93
C GLY A 8 -64.42 -6.21 -19.06
N PRO A 9 -64.41 -7.14 -20.03
CA PRO A 9 -63.32 -7.50 -20.94
C PRO A 9 -63.83 -7.52 -22.41
N ALA A 10 -63.00 -7.98 -23.36
CA ALA A 10 -63.31 -8.65 -24.67
C ALA A 10 -62.36 -8.13 -25.77
N SER A 11 -61.43 -8.89 -26.37
CA SER A 11 -61.47 -10.15 -27.15
C SER A 11 -61.70 -9.96 -28.65
N THR A 12 -60.77 -10.51 -29.44
CA THR A 12 -60.90 -11.01 -30.84
C THR A 12 -61.08 -9.96 -31.95
N GLY A 13 -60.55 -10.08 -33.18
CA GLY A 13 -59.72 -11.08 -33.84
C GLY A 13 -59.69 -10.82 -35.37
N ARG A 14 -58.62 -11.32 -36.02
CA ARG A 14 -58.48 -11.80 -37.42
C ARG A 14 -58.49 -10.88 -38.67
N HIS A 15 -57.63 -11.34 -39.60
CA HIS A 15 -57.59 -11.20 -41.07
C HIS A 15 -57.13 -9.82 -41.60
N SER A 16 -56.40 -9.67 -42.71
CA SER A 16 -56.04 -10.48 -43.90
C SER A 16 -54.75 -9.86 -44.48
N GLY A 17 -53.94 -10.56 -45.29
CA GLY A 17 -54.08 -10.50 -46.75
C GLY A 17 -52.73 -10.17 -47.42
N LYS A 18 -52.47 -10.84 -48.54
CA LYS A 18 -51.25 -10.85 -49.38
C LYS A 18 -50.98 -9.50 -50.06
N SER A 19 -49.71 -9.20 -50.38
CA SER A 19 -49.20 -9.19 -51.77
C SER A 19 -47.83 -8.52 -51.93
N SER A 20 -47.12 -8.98 -52.94
CA SER A 20 -45.85 -8.58 -53.55
C SER A 20 -45.66 -7.08 -53.83
N HIS A 21 -44.41 -6.61 -53.88
CA HIS A 21 -43.77 -6.06 -55.09
C HIS A 21 -42.30 -5.61 -54.86
N GLN A 22 -41.49 -5.96 -55.87
CA GLN A 22 -40.36 -5.24 -56.48
C GLN A 22 -39.14 -4.78 -55.65
N GLY A 23 -37.98 -5.19 -56.18
CA GLY A 23 -36.68 -4.62 -55.90
C GLY A 23 -36.35 -3.37 -56.72
N GLY A 24 -35.14 -2.89 -56.47
CA GLY A 24 -34.56 -1.63 -56.96
C GLY A 24 -34.49 -0.64 -55.80
N GLY A 25 -33.34 -0.14 -55.34
CA GLY A 25 -32.00 -0.10 -55.86
C GLY A 25 -31.36 1.18 -55.32
N ARG A 26 -30.38 1.02 -54.44
CA ARG A 26 -29.32 1.99 -54.04
C ARG A 26 -29.75 3.38 -53.51
N PHE A 27 -29.52 3.59 -52.22
CA PHE A 27 -28.82 4.79 -51.74
C PHE A 27 -27.81 4.42 -50.66
N GLU A 28 -26.57 4.86 -50.87
CA GLU A 28 -25.40 4.71 -50.01
C GLU A 28 -25.59 5.39 -48.65
N HIS A 29 -25.31 4.66 -47.57
CA HIS A 29 -24.85 5.26 -46.32
C HIS A 29 -23.68 4.45 -45.75
N ARG A 30 -22.48 5.01 -45.89
CA ARG A 30 -21.25 4.59 -45.21
C ARG A 30 -21.48 4.56 -43.69
N ARG A 31 -21.52 3.36 -43.10
CA ARG A 31 -21.32 3.18 -41.65
C ARG A 31 -19.82 3.25 -41.37
N ALA A 32 -19.42 4.27 -40.62
CA ALA A 32 -18.10 4.37 -40.02
C ALA A 32 -17.84 3.15 -39.13
N GLY A 33 -16.73 2.46 -39.40
CA GLY A 33 -16.33 1.25 -38.71
C GLY A 33 -16.04 1.51 -37.23
N ARG A 34 -16.66 0.71 -36.36
CA ARG A 34 -16.18 0.48 -35.00
C ARG A 34 -14.87 -0.30 -35.10
N GLY A 35 -13.74 0.42 -35.03
CA GLY A 35 -12.44 -0.18 -34.79
C GLY A 35 -12.46 -0.90 -33.45
N VAL A 36 -12.40 -2.23 -33.50
CA VAL A 36 -12.12 -3.08 -32.34
C VAL A 36 -10.68 -2.79 -31.93
N PHE A 37 -10.48 -1.91 -30.95
CA PHE A 37 -9.21 -1.76 -30.26
C PHE A 37 -8.92 -3.07 -29.51
N ARG A 38 -8.20 -3.98 -30.18
CA ARG A 38 -7.45 -5.05 -29.53
C ARG A 38 -6.36 -4.37 -28.71
N GLY A 39 -6.68 -4.02 -27.47
CA GLY A 39 -5.71 -3.60 -26.47
C GLY A 39 -4.75 -4.74 -26.23
N ASN A 40 -3.55 -4.62 -26.79
CA ASN A 40 -2.45 -5.53 -26.58
C ASN A 40 -2.00 -5.37 -25.12
N SER A 41 -2.65 -6.08 -24.19
CA SER A 41 -2.15 -6.27 -22.82
C SER A 41 -0.87 -7.09 -22.92
N ARG A 42 0.27 -6.41 -23.11
CA ARG A 42 1.58 -6.97 -22.83
C ARG A 42 1.61 -7.27 -21.33
N GLY A 43 1.28 -8.52 -20.98
CA GLY A 43 1.55 -9.06 -19.66
C GLY A 43 3.03 -8.85 -19.36
N LYS A 44 3.37 -8.40 -18.15
CA LYS A 44 4.75 -8.39 -17.66
C LYS A 44 5.30 -9.80 -17.89
N THR A 45 6.32 -9.92 -18.73
CA THR A 45 7.05 -11.17 -18.92
C THR A 45 7.66 -11.52 -17.57
N PHE A 46 7.19 -12.61 -16.95
CA PHE A 46 7.80 -13.12 -15.73
C PHE A 46 9.21 -13.57 -16.08
N GLY A 47 10.22 -12.84 -15.60
CA GLY A 47 11.60 -13.26 -15.75
C GLY A 47 11.75 -14.64 -15.11
N GLN A 48 12.19 -15.63 -15.89
CA GLN A 48 12.68 -16.88 -15.31
C GLN A 48 13.86 -16.53 -14.41
N PHE A 49 13.71 -16.75 -13.11
CA PHE A 49 14.83 -16.70 -12.17
C PHE A 49 15.75 -17.88 -12.50
N ASN A 50 16.74 -17.64 -13.36
CA ASN A 50 17.69 -18.68 -13.76
C ASN A 50 18.72 -19.00 -12.68
N ASP A 51 18.79 -18.21 -11.61
CA ASP A 51 19.80 -18.34 -10.55
C ASP A 51 19.16 -18.50 -9.17
N VAL A 52 18.96 -19.77 -8.78
CA VAL A 52 18.39 -20.18 -7.49
C VAL A 52 19.32 -19.82 -6.32
N SER A 53 20.62 -19.59 -6.58
CA SER A 53 21.60 -19.27 -5.53
C SER A 53 21.27 -17.95 -4.81
N LYS A 54 20.56 -17.03 -5.48
CA LYS A 54 20.10 -15.75 -4.90
C LYS A 54 19.09 -15.90 -3.76
N PHE A 55 18.51 -17.08 -3.58
CA PHE A 55 17.57 -17.38 -2.50
C PHE A 55 18.22 -18.07 -1.30
N VAL A 56 19.52 -18.34 -1.35
CA VAL A 56 20.27 -18.98 -0.26
C VAL A 56 21.23 -17.97 0.33
N ASN A 57 20.97 -17.55 1.57
CA ASN A 57 21.83 -16.62 2.29
C ASN A 57 21.64 -16.81 3.79
N LYS A 58 22.70 -17.21 4.49
CA LYS A 58 22.65 -17.39 5.95
C LYS A 58 22.69 -16.02 6.62
N ALA A 59 21.85 -15.83 7.65
CA ALA A 59 21.85 -14.60 8.43
C ALA A 59 23.24 -14.37 9.06
N VAL A 60 23.97 -13.38 8.56
CA VAL A 60 25.21 -12.92 9.17
C VAL A 60 24.85 -11.85 10.18
N ILE A 61 24.98 -12.14 11.48
CA ILE A 61 25.06 -11.07 12.47
C ILE A 61 26.39 -10.39 12.22
N THR A 62 26.41 -9.36 11.37
CA THR A 62 27.51 -8.39 11.47
C THR A 62 27.22 -7.61 12.73
N GLU A 63 27.87 -7.98 13.83
CA GLU A 63 28.16 -7.02 14.88
C GLU A 63 28.89 -5.85 14.21
N GLN A 64 28.47 -4.63 14.54
CA GLN A 64 28.80 -3.36 13.88
C GLN A 64 27.93 -3.02 12.66
N ALA A 65 26.62 -2.84 12.89
CA ALA A 65 26.01 -1.65 12.31
C ALA A 65 26.76 -0.45 12.93
N GLU A 66 27.21 0.52 12.12
CA GLU A 66 27.72 1.78 12.64
C GLU A 66 26.79 2.23 13.78
N HIS A 67 27.36 2.40 14.98
CA HIS A 67 26.60 2.84 16.15
C HIS A 67 26.07 4.24 15.83
N PHE A 68 24.84 4.30 15.34
CA PHE A 68 24.15 5.57 15.16
C PHE A 68 23.94 6.15 16.56
N SER A 69 24.69 7.20 16.87
CA SER A 69 24.38 8.07 17.99
C SER A 69 23.44 9.15 17.45
N PRO A 70 22.21 9.29 17.99
CA PRO A 70 21.34 10.39 17.62
C PRO A 70 22.03 11.73 17.94
N GLU A 71 21.93 12.69 17.04
CA GLU A 71 22.37 14.07 17.28
C GLU A 71 21.36 14.84 18.15
N HIS A 72 20.08 14.41 18.13
CA HIS A 72 19.00 15.04 18.87
C HIS A 72 18.21 14.03 19.70
N GLU A 73 17.65 14.48 20.81
CA GLU A 73 16.47 13.89 21.42
C GLU A 73 15.19 14.52 20.84
N PHE A 74 14.04 13.85 20.97
CA PHE A 74 12.77 14.45 20.58
C PHE A 74 12.46 15.76 21.32
N ALA A 75 13.02 15.92 22.53
CA ALA A 75 12.91 17.13 23.32
C ALA A 75 13.66 18.32 22.69
N ASP A 76 14.70 18.07 21.88
CA ASP A 76 15.56 19.11 21.29
C ASP A 76 14.94 19.75 20.06
N PHE A 77 14.03 19.04 19.37
CA PHE A 77 13.34 19.60 18.23
C PHE A 77 12.49 20.81 18.64
N LYS A 78 12.55 21.87 17.83
CA LYS A 78 11.77 23.11 18.02
C LYS A 78 10.31 22.92 17.58
N ILE A 79 9.59 22.10 18.36
CA ILE A 79 8.18 21.78 18.17
C ILE A 79 7.35 22.10 19.41
N GLU A 80 6.06 22.30 19.21
CA GLU A 80 5.09 22.63 20.26
C GLU A 80 5.11 21.63 21.43
N ALA A 81 5.01 22.15 22.66
CA ALA A 81 5.14 21.35 23.88
C ALA A 81 4.12 20.21 23.97
N ARG A 82 2.89 20.46 23.51
CA ARG A 82 1.83 19.44 23.48
C ARG A 82 2.15 18.29 22.53
N LEU A 83 2.87 18.58 21.44
CA LEU A 83 3.32 17.55 20.49
C LEU A 83 4.41 16.70 21.11
N LYS A 84 5.37 17.32 21.82
CA LYS A 84 6.39 16.59 22.60
C LYS A 84 5.74 15.63 23.59
N GLN A 85 4.73 16.08 24.34
CA GLN A 85 3.99 15.23 25.29
C GLN A 85 3.35 14.01 24.62
N ASN A 86 2.70 14.19 23.47
CA ASN A 86 2.08 13.08 22.75
C ASN A 86 3.12 12.11 22.14
N ILE A 87 4.26 12.62 21.68
CA ILE A 87 5.39 11.81 21.20
C ILE A 87 5.91 10.91 22.34
N THR A 88 6.22 11.51 23.50
CA THR A 88 6.68 10.78 24.69
C THR A 88 5.61 9.81 25.19
N GLY A 89 4.35 10.21 25.24
CA GLY A 89 3.23 9.37 25.67
C GLY A 89 2.97 8.17 24.75
N LYS A 90 3.33 8.26 23.47
CA LYS A 90 3.32 7.13 22.53
C LYS A 90 4.53 6.20 22.71
N GLY A 91 5.52 6.59 23.51
CA GLY A 91 6.71 5.79 23.82
C GLY A 91 7.94 6.08 22.95
N TYR A 92 7.95 7.17 22.20
CA TYR A 92 9.10 7.59 21.39
C TYR A 92 10.12 8.26 22.31
N LYS A 93 11.26 7.60 22.49
CA LYS A 93 12.34 8.08 23.38
C LYS A 93 13.48 8.70 22.60
N ILE A 94 14.02 7.94 21.66
CA ILE A 94 15.20 8.30 20.86
C ILE A 94 14.80 8.29 19.38
N PRO A 95 15.11 9.34 18.60
CA PRO A 95 14.82 9.34 17.18
C PRO A 95 15.65 8.29 16.45
N THR A 96 15.05 7.65 15.45
CA THR A 96 15.77 6.78 14.51
C THR A 96 16.65 7.62 13.57
N PRO A 97 17.63 7.03 12.87
CA PRO A 97 18.53 7.81 11.98
C PRO A 97 17.80 8.64 10.92
N ILE A 98 16.69 8.12 10.39
CA ILE A 98 15.89 8.86 9.41
C ILE A 98 15.09 9.99 10.07
N GLN A 99 14.62 9.81 11.31
CA GLN A 99 13.91 10.85 12.06
C GLN A 99 14.85 11.99 12.45
N ASP A 100 16.00 11.64 13.03
CA ASP A 100 17.01 12.59 13.51
C ASP A 100 17.49 13.53 12.40
N ARG A 101 17.78 12.97 11.22
CA ARG A 101 18.24 13.75 10.07
C ARG A 101 17.12 14.49 9.34
N ALA A 102 15.92 13.90 9.23
CA ALA A 102 14.86 14.49 8.41
C ALA A 102 14.04 15.54 9.16
N ILE A 103 13.71 15.33 10.45
CA ILE A 103 12.82 16.24 11.19
C ILE A 103 13.31 17.70 11.14
N PRO A 104 14.59 18.02 11.40
CA PRO A 104 15.07 19.40 11.30
C PRO A 104 14.90 20.01 9.91
N GLN A 105 15.16 19.24 8.85
CA GLN A 105 15.06 19.73 7.47
C GLN A 105 13.60 20.02 7.08
N VAL A 106 12.68 19.16 7.50
CA VAL A 106 11.24 19.35 7.27
C VAL A 106 10.72 20.54 8.10
N LEU A 107 11.19 20.75 9.33
CA LEU A 107 10.84 21.94 10.13
C LEU A 107 11.31 23.25 9.46
N HIS A 108 12.44 23.22 8.77
CA HIS A 108 12.93 24.37 7.98
C HIS A 108 12.20 24.56 6.64
N GLY A 109 11.19 23.73 6.33
CA GLY A 109 10.43 23.83 5.09
C GLY A 109 11.19 23.40 3.84
N ARG A 110 12.31 22.67 3.98
CA ARG A 110 13.08 22.14 2.85
C ARG A 110 12.39 20.91 2.28
N ASP A 111 12.42 20.78 0.96
CA ASP A 111 12.09 19.53 0.27
C ASP A 111 13.06 18.43 0.72
N VAL A 112 12.55 17.21 0.94
CA VAL A 112 13.35 16.09 1.45
C VAL A 112 13.11 14.85 0.60
N VAL A 113 14.21 14.17 0.25
CA VAL A 113 14.20 12.79 -0.23
C VAL A 113 14.73 11.90 0.90
N GLY A 114 13.87 11.08 1.48
CA GLY A 114 14.21 10.11 2.52
C GLY A 114 14.27 8.68 1.98
N ILE A 115 15.47 8.10 1.92
CA ILE A 115 15.69 6.72 1.51
C ILE A 115 15.97 5.88 2.75
N ALA A 116 14.99 5.04 3.14
CA ALA A 116 15.12 4.11 4.25
C ALA A 116 14.12 2.96 4.14
N ASN A 117 14.48 1.79 4.67
CA ASN A 117 13.62 0.61 4.67
C ASN A 117 12.32 0.80 5.48
N THR A 118 11.29 0.00 5.21
CA THR A 118 10.05 0.02 5.99
C THR A 118 10.35 -0.33 7.46
N GLY A 119 9.68 0.33 8.41
CA GLY A 119 9.88 0.09 9.85
C GLY A 119 11.04 0.87 10.47
N THR A 120 11.73 1.73 9.71
CA THR A 120 12.78 2.63 10.21
C THR A 120 12.24 3.93 10.82
N GLY A 121 10.92 4.11 10.88
CA GLY A 121 10.29 5.28 11.49
C GLY A 121 10.06 6.47 10.55
N LYS A 122 10.05 6.26 9.22
CA LYS A 122 9.75 7.28 8.20
C LYS A 122 8.45 8.05 8.46
N THR A 123 7.41 7.36 8.91
CA THR A 123 6.09 7.98 9.17
C THR A 123 6.18 9.09 10.21
N ALA A 124 6.78 8.83 11.37
CA ALA A 124 7.00 9.88 12.36
C ALA A 124 7.96 10.98 11.86
N ALA A 125 8.94 10.63 11.01
CA ALA A 125 9.91 11.60 10.47
C ALA A 125 9.23 12.72 9.65
N PHE A 126 8.14 12.43 8.95
CA PHE A 126 7.34 13.47 8.29
C PHE A 126 6.14 13.94 9.11
N LEU A 127 5.48 13.08 9.89
CA LEU A 127 4.28 13.49 10.62
C LEU A 127 4.59 14.53 11.70
N ILE A 128 5.64 14.32 12.50
CA ILE A 128 5.99 15.23 13.60
C ILE A 128 6.16 16.69 13.14
N PRO A 129 7.05 16.99 12.17
CA PRO A 129 7.24 18.37 11.72
C PRO A 129 6.01 18.94 11.00
N LEU A 130 5.24 18.13 10.29
CA LEU A 130 4.02 18.59 9.61
C LEU A 130 2.86 18.87 10.57
N ILE A 131 2.72 18.09 11.65
CA ILE A 131 1.78 18.39 12.72
C ILE A 131 2.17 19.72 13.38
N ASN A 132 3.46 19.93 13.64
CA ASN A 132 3.95 21.20 14.18
C ASN A 132 3.62 22.38 13.25
N LYS A 133 3.83 22.22 11.93
CA LYS A 133 3.45 23.21 10.91
C LYS A 133 1.98 23.60 10.99
N ILE A 134 1.08 22.64 11.18
CA ILE A 134 -0.36 22.88 11.32
C ILE A 134 -0.72 23.52 12.68
N LEU A 135 -0.04 23.14 13.76
CA LEU A 135 -0.23 23.80 15.06
C LEU A 135 0.10 25.29 15.00
N LEU A 136 1.18 25.64 14.29
CA LEU A 136 1.61 27.03 14.08
C LEU A 136 0.71 27.77 13.07
N ASN A 137 0.19 27.06 12.06
CA ASN A 137 -0.74 27.62 11.08
C ASN A 137 -1.89 26.64 10.78
N PRO A 138 -3.04 26.76 11.47
CA PRO A 138 -4.18 25.85 11.30
C PRO A 138 -4.85 25.86 9.91
N LYS A 139 -4.48 26.81 9.04
CA LYS A 139 -4.97 26.88 7.65
C LYS A 139 -4.16 26.01 6.69
N GLU A 140 -3.03 25.45 7.12
CA GLU A 140 -2.23 24.55 6.30
C GLU A 140 -2.96 23.23 6.07
N ASN A 141 -2.85 22.73 4.84
CA ASN A 141 -3.37 21.45 4.41
C ASN A 141 -2.24 20.60 3.84
N VAL A 142 -2.20 19.33 4.24
CA VAL A 142 -1.18 18.36 3.87
C VAL A 142 -1.84 17.20 3.13
N LEU A 143 -1.31 16.89 1.94
CA LEU A 143 -1.68 15.69 1.19
C LEU A 143 -0.64 14.60 1.45
N ILE A 144 -1.06 13.40 1.87
CA ILE A 144 -0.20 12.23 2.02
C ILE A 144 -0.68 11.16 1.04
N VAL A 145 0.16 10.86 0.05
CA VAL A 145 -0.12 9.87 -0.99
C VAL A 145 0.67 8.60 -0.69
N VAL A 146 -0.03 7.47 -0.64
CA VAL A 146 0.54 6.16 -0.31
C VAL A 146 0.05 5.04 -1.23
N PRO A 147 0.84 3.96 -1.44
CA PRO A 147 0.47 2.90 -2.38
C PRO A 147 -0.71 2.04 -1.94
N THR A 148 -0.91 1.85 -0.63
CA THR A 148 -1.88 0.86 -0.12
C THR A 148 -2.85 1.45 0.89
N ARG A 149 -4.02 0.80 0.98
CA ARG A 149 -5.10 1.17 1.89
C ARG A 149 -4.69 0.95 3.34
N GLU A 150 -3.89 -0.09 3.56
CA GLU A 150 -3.38 -0.47 4.88
C GLU A 150 -2.38 0.55 5.38
N LEU A 151 -1.44 1.00 4.54
CA LEU A 151 -0.50 2.05 4.91
C LEU A 151 -1.21 3.37 5.21
N ALA A 152 -2.22 3.73 4.41
CA ALA A 152 -3.03 4.92 4.69
C ALA A 152 -3.69 4.86 6.07
N ALA A 153 -4.27 3.71 6.44
CA ALA A 153 -4.87 3.51 7.76
C ALA A 153 -3.83 3.55 8.89
N GLN A 154 -2.63 2.99 8.67
CA GLN A 154 -1.55 3.02 9.66
C GLN A 154 -1.07 4.45 9.92
N ILE A 155 -0.87 5.24 8.86
CA ILE A 155 -0.49 6.65 8.98
C ILE A 155 -1.58 7.44 9.70
N ASP A 156 -2.86 7.18 9.40
CA ASP A 156 -4.00 7.83 10.09
C ASP A 156 -4.06 7.49 11.58
N GLU A 157 -3.86 6.23 11.95
CA GLU A 157 -3.79 5.78 13.35
C GLU A 157 -2.59 6.42 14.07
N GLU A 158 -1.44 6.52 13.40
CA GLU A 158 -0.25 7.16 13.96
C GLU A 158 -0.43 8.68 14.13
N LEU A 159 -0.97 9.35 13.13
CA LEU A 159 -1.33 10.77 13.15
C LEU A 159 -2.27 11.08 14.32
N LYS A 160 -3.38 10.33 14.46
CA LYS A 160 -4.36 10.52 15.55
C LYS A 160 -3.75 10.36 16.94
N ALA A 161 -2.75 9.49 17.08
CA ALA A 161 -2.03 9.35 18.33
C ALA A 161 -1.19 10.59 18.64
N PHE A 162 -0.46 11.12 17.64
CA PHE A 162 0.34 12.34 17.80
C PHE A 162 -0.51 13.60 17.98
N THR A 163 -1.70 13.67 17.38
CA THR A 163 -2.57 14.85 17.41
C THR A 163 -3.61 14.83 18.52
N ARG A 164 -3.56 13.87 19.46
CA ARG A 164 -4.55 13.73 20.53
C ARG A 164 -4.76 15.07 21.26
N GLY A 165 -5.99 15.56 21.21
CA GLY A 165 -6.43 16.80 21.85
C GLY A 165 -6.10 18.11 21.09
N MET A 166 -5.42 18.06 19.94
CA MET A 166 -4.93 19.25 19.22
C MET A 166 -5.91 19.84 18.21
N ARG A 167 -7.12 19.29 18.07
CA ARG A 167 -8.11 19.68 17.04
C ARG A 167 -7.56 19.62 15.61
N ILE A 168 -6.61 18.70 15.36
CA ILE A 168 -6.07 18.39 14.03
C ILE A 168 -6.74 17.11 13.55
N PHE A 169 -7.35 17.17 12.38
CA PHE A 169 -8.17 16.09 11.83
C PHE A 169 -7.66 15.61 10.47
N SER A 170 -8.03 14.38 10.14
CA SER A 170 -7.65 13.69 8.91
C SER A 170 -8.85 13.02 8.24
N ALA A 171 -8.83 13.00 6.90
CA ALA A 171 -9.70 12.15 6.10
C ALA A 171 -8.89 11.12 5.30
N VAL A 172 -9.36 9.87 5.31
CA VAL A 172 -8.71 8.74 4.62
C VAL A 172 -9.45 8.37 3.35
N CYS A 173 -8.80 8.58 2.21
CA CYS A 173 -9.35 8.44 0.85
C CYS A 173 -8.74 7.23 0.15
N VAL A 174 -9.33 6.05 0.36
CA VAL A 174 -8.81 4.78 -0.18
C VAL A 174 -9.85 3.98 -0.96
N GLY A 175 -9.39 3.28 -2.00
CA GLY A 175 -10.22 2.41 -2.83
C GLY A 175 -10.94 1.33 -2.01
N GLY A 176 -12.05 0.77 -2.53
CA GLY A 176 -12.79 -0.34 -1.89
C GLY A 176 -13.45 -0.04 -0.53
N ALA A 177 -13.39 1.20 -0.05
CA ALA A 177 -14.20 1.71 1.05
C ALA A 177 -15.32 2.60 0.48
N ASN A 178 -16.39 2.80 1.27
CA ASN A 178 -17.59 3.51 0.84
C ASN A 178 -17.25 4.94 0.39
N MET A 179 -17.56 5.27 -0.86
CA MET A 179 -17.25 6.57 -1.46
C MET A 179 -18.02 7.70 -0.77
N GLY A 180 -19.33 7.51 -0.52
CA GLY A 180 -20.16 8.52 0.12
C GLY A 180 -19.68 8.90 1.52
N ALA A 181 -19.14 7.96 2.30
CA ALA A 181 -18.53 8.23 3.59
C ALA A 181 -17.27 9.10 3.47
N GLN A 182 -16.43 8.86 2.45
CA GLN A 182 -15.25 9.68 2.18
C GLN A 182 -15.63 11.08 1.71
N ILE A 183 -16.61 11.20 0.81
CA ILE A 183 -17.15 12.50 0.38
C ILE A 183 -17.68 13.29 1.57
N ARG A 184 -18.42 12.66 2.48
CA ARG A 184 -18.88 13.32 3.71
C ARG A 184 -17.72 13.75 4.60
N ALA A 185 -16.70 12.90 4.77
CA ALA A 185 -15.52 13.23 5.56
C ALA A 185 -14.78 14.46 5.01
N LEU A 186 -14.66 14.57 3.69
CA LEU A 186 -14.03 15.70 2.99
C LEU A 186 -14.78 17.03 3.14
N ARG A 187 -16.08 17.01 3.48
CA ARG A 187 -16.84 18.25 3.74
C ARG A 187 -16.49 18.90 5.06
N TYR A 188 -15.86 18.16 5.98
CA TYR A 188 -15.35 18.72 7.22
C TYR A 188 -13.96 19.33 7.00
N GLN A 189 -13.58 20.24 7.89
CA GLN A 189 -12.24 20.81 7.90
C GLN A 189 -11.24 19.73 8.35
N ASN A 190 -10.44 19.23 7.41
CA ASN A 190 -9.36 18.29 7.66
C ASN A 190 -8.04 18.93 7.25
N ASN A 191 -7.06 18.93 8.16
CA ASN A 191 -5.71 19.42 7.84
C ASN A 191 -4.91 18.39 7.06
N PHE A 192 -5.22 17.10 7.22
CA PHE A 192 -4.54 16.00 6.53
C PHE A 192 -5.51 15.22 5.65
N ILE A 193 -5.15 15.05 4.39
CA ILE A 193 -5.79 14.09 3.48
C ILE A 193 -4.80 12.97 3.21
N ILE A 194 -5.15 11.74 3.60
CA ILE A 194 -4.30 10.55 3.41
C ILE A 194 -5.00 9.66 2.39
N GLY A 195 -4.36 9.30 1.28
CA GLY A 195 -5.04 8.51 0.26
C GLY A 195 -4.17 7.74 -0.71
N THR A 196 -4.82 6.80 -1.39
CA THR A 196 -4.22 6.02 -2.48
C THR A 196 -4.43 6.72 -3.82
N PRO A 197 -3.46 6.73 -4.75
CA PRO A 197 -3.53 7.50 -6.00
C PRO A 197 -4.85 7.35 -6.76
N GLY A 198 -5.31 6.12 -7.02
CA GLY A 198 -6.55 5.89 -7.78
C GLY A 198 -7.78 6.52 -7.12
N ARG A 199 -7.94 6.39 -5.79
CA ARG A 199 -9.09 6.99 -5.08
C ARG A 199 -9.00 8.51 -5.00
N LEU A 200 -7.80 9.05 -4.80
CA LEU A 200 -7.59 10.50 -4.81
C LEU A 200 -7.95 11.08 -6.17
N LYS A 201 -7.50 10.44 -7.26
CA LYS A 201 -7.86 10.81 -8.63
C LYS A 201 -9.38 10.79 -8.85
N ASP A 202 -10.07 9.72 -8.46
CA ASP A 202 -11.55 9.64 -8.58
C ASP A 202 -12.24 10.83 -7.90
N LEU A 203 -11.79 11.20 -6.69
CA LEU A 203 -12.36 12.29 -5.91
C LEU A 203 -12.06 13.67 -6.52
N ILE A 204 -10.89 13.84 -7.13
CA ILE A 204 -10.49 15.05 -7.84
C ILE A 204 -11.31 15.22 -9.12
N GLU A 205 -11.44 14.16 -9.92
CA GLU A 205 -12.22 14.17 -11.17
C GLU A 205 -13.70 14.47 -10.92
N GLN A 206 -14.24 13.99 -9.80
CA GLN A 206 -15.61 14.28 -9.34
C GLN A 206 -15.74 15.64 -8.62
N LYS A 207 -14.65 16.43 -8.53
CA LYS A 207 -14.62 17.76 -7.90
C LYS A 207 -14.97 17.75 -6.40
N TYR A 208 -14.71 16.64 -5.70
CA TYR A 208 -14.84 16.56 -4.24
C TYR A 208 -13.53 16.90 -3.51
N LEU A 209 -12.41 16.94 -4.23
CA LEU A 209 -11.10 17.29 -3.68
C LEU A 209 -10.39 18.28 -4.63
N HIS A 210 -9.99 19.44 -4.11
CA HIS A 210 -9.30 20.48 -4.86
C HIS A 210 -7.84 20.58 -4.40
N LEU A 211 -6.90 20.20 -5.28
CA LEU A 211 -5.48 20.16 -4.92
C LEU A 211 -4.78 21.53 -4.93
N SER A 212 -5.43 22.57 -5.46
CA SER A 212 -4.92 23.95 -5.46
C SER A 212 -4.72 24.54 -4.07
N GLU A 213 -5.38 23.96 -3.05
CA GLU A 213 -5.32 24.41 -1.66
C GLU A 213 -4.18 23.74 -0.86
N PHE A 214 -3.52 22.74 -1.43
CA PHE A 214 -2.49 21.96 -0.74
C PHE A 214 -1.09 22.50 -1.08
N LYS A 215 -0.43 23.09 -0.09
CA LYS A 215 0.96 23.59 -0.22
C LYS A 215 2.00 22.61 0.31
N THR A 216 1.57 21.46 0.82
CA THR A 216 2.46 20.41 1.34
C THR A 216 2.00 19.05 0.84
N VAL A 217 2.94 18.26 0.30
CA VAL A 217 2.67 16.89 -0.14
C VAL A 217 3.74 15.92 0.33
N VAL A 218 3.31 14.74 0.75
CA VAL A 218 4.16 13.60 1.09
C VAL A 218 3.86 12.46 0.13
N LEU A 219 4.90 11.93 -0.51
CA LEU A 219 4.86 10.70 -1.30
C LEU A 219 5.60 9.61 -0.51
N ASP A 220 4.88 8.74 0.19
CA ASP A 220 5.49 7.65 0.97
C ASP A 220 5.40 6.31 0.23
N GLU A 221 6.48 5.53 0.31
CA GLU A 221 6.72 4.33 -0.49
C GLU A 221 6.52 4.58 -2.00
N ALA A 222 7.17 5.64 -2.51
CA ALA A 222 7.02 6.09 -3.89
C ALA A 222 7.53 5.08 -4.94
N ASP A 223 8.58 4.32 -4.62
CA ASP A 223 9.00 3.16 -5.39
C ASP A 223 7.88 2.14 -5.59
N ARG A 224 7.13 1.84 -4.52
CA ARG A 224 5.99 0.92 -4.63
C ARG A 224 4.85 1.49 -5.45
N MET A 225 4.61 2.81 -5.38
CA MET A 225 3.62 3.45 -6.25
C MET A 225 4.01 3.33 -7.72
N LEU A 226 5.30 3.43 -8.05
CA LEU A 226 5.82 3.16 -9.39
C LEU A 226 5.59 1.71 -9.82
N ASP A 227 5.93 0.74 -8.97
CA ASP A 227 5.76 -0.70 -9.28
C ASP A 227 4.31 -1.08 -9.59
N MET A 228 3.37 -0.39 -8.92
CA MET A 228 1.94 -0.54 -9.08
C MET A 228 1.37 0.22 -10.29
N GLY A 229 2.21 0.97 -11.01
CA GLY A 229 1.82 1.70 -12.21
C GLY A 229 1.14 3.05 -11.94
N PHE A 230 1.21 3.58 -10.71
CA PHE A 230 0.57 4.85 -10.35
C PHE A 230 1.32 6.10 -10.80
N ILE A 231 2.35 5.96 -11.64
CA ILE A 231 3.16 7.10 -12.11
C ILE A 231 2.32 8.20 -12.77
N GLN A 232 1.35 7.84 -13.61
CA GLN A 232 0.50 8.82 -14.29
C GLN A 232 -0.46 9.50 -13.34
N ASP A 233 -1.02 8.75 -12.38
CA ASP A 233 -1.92 9.31 -11.37
C ASP A 233 -1.17 10.27 -10.43
N MET A 234 0.08 9.95 -10.05
CA MET A 234 0.93 10.87 -9.29
C MET A 234 1.26 12.14 -10.08
N LYS A 235 1.69 12.02 -11.34
CA LYS A 235 1.96 13.18 -12.20
C LYS A 235 0.74 14.08 -12.37
N PHE A 236 -0.43 13.46 -12.56
CA PHE A 236 -1.72 14.18 -12.63
C PHE A 236 -1.99 14.96 -11.34
N MET A 237 -1.92 14.32 -10.18
CA MET A 237 -2.14 15.00 -8.89
C MET A 237 -1.17 16.18 -8.69
N MET A 238 0.13 15.95 -8.91
CA MET A 238 1.16 16.99 -8.75
C MET A 238 0.96 18.17 -9.70
N SER A 239 0.39 17.94 -10.89
CA SER A 239 0.10 19.00 -11.87
C SER A 239 -1.04 19.94 -11.43
N LEU A 240 -1.91 19.50 -10.52
CA LEU A 240 -3.04 20.28 -10.00
C LEU A 240 -2.70 21.02 -8.70
N MET A 241 -1.52 20.75 -8.13
CA MET A 241 -1.01 21.44 -6.95
C MET A 241 -0.26 22.73 -7.34
N PRO A 242 -0.15 23.71 -6.43
CA PRO A 242 0.71 24.86 -6.62
C PRO A 242 2.15 24.47 -6.99
N LYS A 243 2.78 25.29 -7.84
CA LYS A 243 4.20 25.10 -8.22
C LYS A 243 5.13 25.28 -7.02
N ASP A 244 4.86 26.30 -6.20
CA ASP A 244 5.55 26.53 -4.95
C ASP A 244 4.85 25.74 -3.84
N ARG A 245 5.48 24.66 -3.41
CA ARG A 245 4.95 23.70 -2.43
C ARG A 245 6.12 23.00 -1.74
N HIS A 246 5.86 22.54 -0.53
CA HIS A 246 6.77 21.70 0.24
C HIS A 246 6.55 20.23 -0.09
N THR A 247 7.55 19.56 -0.65
CA THR A 247 7.45 18.16 -1.11
C THR A 247 8.38 17.27 -0.30
N LEU A 248 7.81 16.24 0.32
CA LEU A 248 8.54 15.17 1.00
C LEU A 248 8.39 13.87 0.23
N PHE A 249 9.50 13.25 -0.12
CA PHE A 249 9.55 12.04 -0.93
C PHE A 249 10.25 10.93 -0.16
N PHE A 250 9.53 9.86 0.16
CA PHE A 250 10.06 8.72 0.90
C PHE A 250 10.00 7.44 0.08
N SER A 251 11.13 6.73 0.02
CA SER A 251 11.29 5.50 -0.75
C SER A 251 12.15 4.50 0.03
N ALA A 252 12.01 3.21 -0.25
CA ALA A 252 12.97 2.22 0.23
C ALA A 252 14.17 2.09 -0.73
N THR A 253 13.95 2.35 -2.02
CA THR A 253 14.94 2.15 -3.08
C THR A 253 15.21 3.41 -3.89
N MET A 254 16.39 3.47 -4.52
CA MET A 254 16.79 4.48 -5.51
C MET A 254 16.99 3.85 -6.88
N SER A 255 15.88 3.48 -7.53
CA SER A 255 15.93 3.11 -8.94
C SER A 255 15.97 4.35 -9.84
N ARG A 256 16.39 4.19 -11.10
CA ARG A 256 16.40 5.30 -12.09
C ARG A 256 15.04 5.95 -12.27
N ASP A 257 13.96 5.17 -12.18
CA ASP A 257 12.59 5.70 -12.28
C ASP A 257 12.23 6.56 -11.07
N VAL A 258 12.67 6.17 -9.86
CA VAL A 258 12.49 6.96 -8.65
C VAL A 258 13.31 8.26 -8.72
N GLU A 259 14.56 8.20 -9.19
CA GLU A 259 15.38 9.40 -9.44
C GLU A 259 14.73 10.35 -10.46
N SER A 260 14.13 9.80 -11.52
CA SER A 260 13.38 10.57 -12.51
C SER A 260 12.19 11.27 -11.87
N LEU A 261 11.43 10.59 -11.00
CA LEU A 261 10.34 11.22 -10.26
C LEU A 261 10.81 12.34 -9.35
N ILE A 262 11.91 12.16 -8.63
CA ILE A 262 12.46 13.18 -7.73
C ILE A 262 12.75 14.47 -8.50
N LYS A 263 13.41 14.35 -9.66
CA LYS A 263 13.73 15.50 -10.53
C LYS A 263 12.50 16.23 -11.06
N VAL A 264 11.37 15.52 -11.21
CA VAL A 264 10.11 16.09 -11.69
C VAL A 264 9.29 16.71 -10.56
N PHE A 265 9.34 16.14 -9.36
CA PHE A 265 8.44 16.48 -8.26
C PHE A 265 9.00 17.45 -7.23
N LEU A 266 10.32 17.47 -7.04
CA LEU A 266 11.00 18.23 -5.98
C LEU A 266 11.90 19.33 -6.55
N ARG A 267 12.20 20.34 -5.72
CA ARG A 267 13.10 21.45 -6.06
C ARG A 267 14.21 21.57 -5.02
N ASP A 268 15.46 21.40 -5.44
CA ASP A 268 16.65 21.42 -4.56
C ASP A 268 16.47 20.61 -3.25
N PRO A 269 16.11 19.31 -3.34
CA PRO A 269 15.79 18.54 -2.15
C PRO A 269 17.04 18.13 -1.37
N ILE A 270 16.92 18.11 -0.04
CA ILE A 270 17.90 17.47 0.83
C ILE A 270 17.72 15.96 0.74
N SER A 271 18.77 15.25 0.32
CA SER A 271 18.76 13.79 0.22
C SER A 271 19.32 13.16 1.49
N ILE A 272 18.51 12.36 2.16
CA ILE A 272 18.85 11.65 3.38
C ILE A 272 18.72 10.16 3.09
N SER A 273 19.86 9.46 3.08
CA SER A 273 19.90 8.02 2.90
C SER A 273 20.39 7.36 4.19
N VAL A 274 19.58 6.44 4.71
CA VAL A 274 19.94 5.59 5.84
C VAL A 274 20.15 4.19 5.28
N LYS A 275 21.43 3.86 5.02
CA LYS A 275 21.81 2.53 4.53
C LYS A 275 21.48 1.49 5.59
N THR A 276 20.40 0.76 5.39
CA THR A 276 20.20 -0.57 5.95
C THR A 276 20.50 -1.55 4.82
N GLY A 277 21.58 -2.33 4.92
CA GLY A 277 22.08 -3.17 3.82
C GLY A 277 20.99 -3.91 3.03
N ASP A 278 21.26 -4.14 1.73
CA ASP A 278 20.28 -4.54 0.69
C ASP A 278 19.54 -5.86 0.96
N THR A 279 19.97 -6.61 1.97
CA THR A 279 19.24 -7.76 2.52
C THR A 279 19.10 -7.53 4.02
N PRO A 280 17.94 -7.82 4.64
CA PRO A 280 17.89 -7.85 6.08
C PRO A 280 18.88 -8.93 6.54
N LYS A 281 20.07 -8.52 6.99
CA LYS A 281 21.13 -9.44 7.47
C LYS A 281 20.64 -10.34 8.60
N SER A 282 19.50 -9.98 9.21
CA SER A 282 18.74 -10.71 10.22
C SER A 282 17.84 -11.84 9.69
N VAL A 283 17.79 -12.08 8.38
CA VAL A 283 16.93 -13.11 7.75
C VAL A 283 17.75 -14.23 7.14
N ASP A 284 17.58 -15.44 7.68
CA ASP A 284 18.13 -16.68 7.11
C ASP A 284 17.26 -17.09 5.91
N GLN A 285 17.86 -17.20 4.75
CA GLN A 285 17.21 -17.44 3.48
C GLN A 285 17.60 -18.82 2.99
N ASP A 286 16.61 -19.63 2.69
CA ASP A 286 16.81 -20.97 2.17
C ASP A 286 15.76 -21.34 1.12
N ILE A 287 16.05 -22.40 0.36
CA ILE A 287 15.16 -22.94 -0.65
C ILE A 287 14.53 -24.25 -0.17
N VAL A 288 13.29 -24.46 -0.58
CA VAL A 288 12.57 -25.72 -0.36
C VAL A 288 12.32 -26.33 -1.73
N LYS A 289 13.11 -27.37 -2.05
CA LYS A 289 12.94 -28.14 -3.28
C LYS A 289 11.75 -29.08 -3.13
N THR A 290 10.75 -28.92 -3.99
CA THR A 290 9.54 -29.76 -3.93
C THR A 290 9.77 -31.18 -4.45
N ARG A 291 10.74 -31.36 -5.37
CA ARG A 291 11.14 -32.68 -5.91
C ARG A 291 9.94 -33.49 -6.41
N GLY A 292 9.01 -32.83 -7.08
CA GLY A 292 7.78 -33.45 -7.62
C GLY A 292 6.68 -33.72 -6.59
N ARG A 293 6.88 -33.47 -5.29
CA ARG A 293 5.80 -33.46 -4.30
C ARG A 293 4.88 -32.27 -4.54
N ASN A 294 3.60 -32.44 -4.19
CA ASN A 294 2.66 -31.32 -4.20
C ASN A 294 3.10 -30.26 -3.20
N LYS A 295 3.24 -29.00 -3.66
CA LYS A 295 3.63 -27.86 -2.84
C LYS A 295 2.76 -27.69 -1.58
N ILE A 296 1.48 -28.02 -1.64
CA ILE A 296 0.58 -27.90 -0.49
C ILE A 296 0.97 -28.89 0.62
N ASP A 297 1.40 -30.10 0.27
CA ASP A 297 1.81 -31.10 1.25
C ASP A 297 3.14 -30.72 1.90
N VAL A 298 4.09 -30.23 1.10
CA VAL A 298 5.35 -29.68 1.63
C VAL A 298 5.09 -28.49 2.56
N LEU A 299 4.16 -27.61 2.20
CA LEU A 299 3.78 -26.49 3.06
C LEU A 299 3.13 -26.95 4.37
N HIS A 300 2.26 -27.97 4.32
CA HIS A 300 1.65 -28.56 5.52
C HIS A 300 2.72 -29.11 6.46
N ASP A 301 3.68 -29.90 5.94
CA ASP A 301 4.77 -30.48 6.74
C ASP A 301 5.58 -29.39 7.46
N LEU A 302 5.90 -28.30 6.76
CA LEU A 302 6.59 -27.16 7.35
C LEU A 302 5.75 -26.50 8.44
N LEU A 303 4.49 -26.16 8.16
CA LEU A 303 3.62 -25.45 9.10
C LEU A 303 3.30 -26.24 10.38
N SER A 304 3.42 -27.56 10.34
CA SER A 304 3.28 -28.44 11.50
C SER A 304 4.49 -28.38 12.45
N GLY A 305 5.62 -27.81 12.02
CA GLY A 305 6.81 -27.63 12.85
C GLY A 305 6.63 -26.57 13.94
N ALA A 306 7.17 -26.82 15.14
CA ALA A 306 7.02 -25.95 16.30
C ALA A 306 7.61 -24.53 16.14
N GLU A 307 8.51 -24.33 15.16
CA GLU A 307 9.11 -23.03 14.85
C GLU A 307 8.19 -22.11 14.01
N PHE A 308 7.18 -22.67 13.33
CA PHE A 308 6.29 -21.95 12.41
C PHE A 308 5.10 -21.28 13.13
N LYS A 309 5.38 -20.50 14.18
CA LYS A 309 4.35 -19.92 15.06
C LYS A 309 3.55 -18.79 14.41
N LYS A 310 4.19 -18.01 13.53
CA LYS A 310 3.58 -16.87 12.83
C LYS A 310 4.18 -16.75 11.44
N VAL A 311 3.42 -17.13 10.42
CA VAL A 311 3.92 -17.38 9.08
C VAL A 311 3.19 -16.52 8.05
N LEU A 312 3.94 -15.84 7.21
CA LEU A 312 3.41 -15.11 6.06
C LEU A 312 3.74 -15.88 4.77
N VAL A 313 2.71 -16.34 4.08
CA VAL A 313 2.85 -17.14 2.85
C VAL A 313 2.50 -16.29 1.63
N PHE A 314 3.40 -16.20 0.66
CA PHE A 314 3.20 -15.43 -0.56
C PHE A 314 2.80 -16.30 -1.74
N GLY A 315 1.64 -15.99 -2.33
CA GLY A 315 1.15 -16.56 -3.57
C GLY A 315 1.01 -15.52 -4.68
N ARG A 316 1.01 -15.98 -5.93
CA ARG A 316 1.01 -15.11 -7.12
C ARG A 316 -0.34 -14.46 -7.38
N THR A 317 -1.43 -15.22 -7.26
CA THR A 317 -2.76 -14.76 -7.69
C THR A 317 -3.74 -14.65 -6.52
N LYS A 318 -4.65 -13.68 -6.60
CA LYS A 318 -5.70 -13.47 -5.59
C LYS A 318 -6.58 -14.71 -5.36
N HIS A 319 -6.91 -15.44 -6.43
CA HIS A 319 -7.70 -16.66 -6.36
C HIS A 319 -6.90 -17.83 -5.79
N GLY A 320 -5.61 -17.94 -6.15
CA GLY A 320 -4.70 -18.95 -5.60
C GLY A 320 -4.50 -18.77 -4.09
N VAL A 321 -4.27 -17.53 -3.65
CA VAL A 321 -4.13 -17.16 -2.24
C VAL A 321 -5.41 -17.48 -1.44
N GLU A 322 -6.59 -17.15 -1.97
CA GLU A 322 -7.87 -17.50 -1.35
C GLU A 322 -8.04 -19.02 -1.24
N LYS A 323 -7.80 -19.76 -2.32
CA LYS A 323 -7.89 -21.22 -2.35
C LYS A 323 -6.92 -21.87 -1.36
N LEU A 324 -5.68 -21.41 -1.33
CA LEU A 324 -4.64 -21.94 -0.44
C LEU A 324 -5.02 -21.74 1.04
N SER A 325 -5.55 -20.56 1.40
CA SER A 325 -5.99 -20.32 2.79
C SER A 325 -7.09 -21.28 3.22
N LYS A 326 -8.08 -21.56 2.34
CA LYS A 326 -9.17 -22.50 2.63
C LYS A 326 -8.65 -23.93 2.83
N ILE A 327 -7.76 -24.38 1.95
CA ILE A 327 -7.14 -25.71 2.07
C ILE A 327 -6.34 -25.83 3.38
N LEU A 328 -5.62 -24.79 3.78
CA LEU A 328 -4.89 -24.80 5.06
C LEU A 328 -5.86 -24.86 6.26
N THR A 329 -6.98 -24.13 6.20
CA THR A 329 -8.03 -24.21 7.23
C THR A 329 -8.67 -25.59 7.30
N GLU A 330 -8.97 -26.20 6.16
CA GLU A 330 -9.48 -27.59 6.08
C GLU A 330 -8.48 -28.60 6.65
N ARG A 331 -7.18 -28.32 6.52
CA ARG A 331 -6.09 -29.12 7.10
C ARG A 331 -5.79 -28.79 8.57
N GLY A 332 -6.62 -27.99 9.22
CA GLY A 332 -6.54 -27.70 10.67
C GLY A 332 -5.68 -26.50 11.07
N PHE A 333 -5.10 -25.77 10.13
CA PHE A 333 -4.36 -24.55 10.45
C PHE A 333 -5.29 -23.35 10.62
N LYS A 334 -4.99 -22.48 11.59
CA LYS A 334 -5.63 -21.17 11.69
C LYS A 334 -5.05 -20.25 10.62
N ALA A 335 -5.71 -20.18 9.46
CA ALA A 335 -5.23 -19.45 8.29
C ALA A 335 -6.26 -18.42 7.77
N GLU A 336 -5.76 -17.27 7.30
CA GLU A 336 -6.55 -16.27 6.57
C GLU A 336 -5.83 -15.82 5.30
N SER A 337 -6.58 -15.27 4.36
CA SER A 337 -6.04 -14.67 3.13
C SER A 337 -6.16 -13.15 3.10
N ILE A 338 -5.21 -12.48 2.45
CA ILE A 338 -5.25 -11.05 2.15
C ILE A 338 -4.87 -10.79 0.69
N HIS A 339 -5.80 -10.23 -0.09
CA HIS A 339 -5.61 -9.94 -1.52
C HIS A 339 -6.49 -8.76 -1.97
N GLY A 340 -6.22 -8.19 -3.15
CA GLY A 340 -6.88 -6.97 -3.64
C GLY A 340 -8.42 -7.06 -3.76
N ASN A 341 -8.97 -8.25 -4.01
CA ASN A 341 -10.43 -8.46 -4.07
C ASN A 341 -11.14 -8.47 -2.70
N LYS A 342 -10.42 -8.51 -1.56
CA LYS A 342 -11.07 -8.43 -0.24
C LYS A 342 -11.46 -6.98 0.06
N ASN A 343 -12.65 -6.77 0.61
CA ASN A 343 -13.07 -5.46 1.09
C ASN A 343 -12.21 -4.98 2.28
N LEU A 344 -12.26 -3.69 2.63
CA LEU A 344 -11.37 -3.13 3.68
C LEU A 344 -11.56 -3.84 5.02
N SER A 345 -12.81 -4.07 5.39
CA SER A 345 -13.18 -4.62 6.69
C SER A 345 -12.61 -6.03 6.87
N LYS A 346 -12.75 -6.90 5.86
CA LYS A 346 -12.16 -8.24 5.88
C LYS A 346 -10.64 -8.22 5.89
N ARG A 347 -10.02 -7.29 5.14
CA ARG A 347 -8.56 -7.12 5.15
C ARG A 347 -8.07 -6.70 6.53
N ARG A 348 -8.71 -5.68 7.14
CA ARG A 348 -8.38 -5.21 8.50
C ARG A 348 -8.57 -6.32 9.53
N HIS A 349 -9.68 -7.05 9.45
CA HIS A 349 -9.95 -8.17 10.35
C HIS A 349 -8.87 -9.26 10.27
N ALA A 350 -8.52 -9.73 9.06
CA ALA A 350 -7.45 -10.71 8.88
C ALA A 350 -6.10 -10.20 9.42
N LEU A 351 -5.79 -8.91 9.21
CA LEU A 351 -4.57 -8.29 9.76
C LEU A 351 -4.59 -8.21 11.28
N THR A 352 -5.72 -7.85 11.89
CA THR A 352 -5.87 -7.82 13.34
C THR A 352 -5.68 -9.21 13.93
N LEU A 353 -6.37 -10.22 13.38
CA LEU A 353 -6.20 -11.61 13.81
C LEU A 353 -4.74 -12.06 13.71
N PHE A 354 -4.05 -11.71 12.63
CA PHE A 354 -2.64 -12.05 12.48
C PHE A 354 -1.74 -11.27 13.45
N LYS A 355 -1.94 -9.96 13.61
CA LYS A 355 -1.18 -9.12 14.54
C LYS A 355 -1.27 -9.66 15.97
N ASP A 356 -2.47 -10.03 16.39
CA ASP A 356 -2.79 -10.50 17.74
C ASP A 356 -2.49 -11.99 17.97
N ASN A 357 -1.91 -12.68 16.98
CA ASN A 357 -1.57 -14.12 17.01
C ASN A 357 -2.79 -15.05 17.16
N HIS A 358 -3.99 -14.60 16.79
CA HIS A 358 -5.18 -15.45 16.73
C HIS A 358 -5.13 -16.46 15.58
N ILE A 359 -4.40 -16.13 14.51
CA ILE A 359 -4.13 -17.02 13.38
C ILE A 359 -2.62 -17.24 13.22
N GLN A 360 -2.25 -18.44 12.79
CA GLN A 360 -0.86 -18.84 12.59
C GLN A 360 -0.36 -18.41 11.21
N VAL A 361 -1.22 -18.49 10.19
CA VAL A 361 -0.83 -18.31 8.78
C VAL A 361 -1.63 -17.19 8.12
N LEU A 362 -0.92 -16.22 7.54
CA LEU A 362 -1.51 -15.23 6.65
C LEU A 362 -1.03 -15.51 5.23
N VAL A 363 -1.94 -15.81 4.31
CA VAL A 363 -1.64 -16.03 2.88
C VAL A 363 -1.90 -14.74 2.12
N ALA A 364 -0.92 -14.24 1.37
CA ALA A 364 -0.98 -12.92 0.76
C ALA A 364 -0.46 -12.90 -0.68
N THR A 365 -1.01 -12.00 -1.48
CA THR A 365 -0.36 -11.55 -2.74
C THR A 365 0.60 -10.40 -2.45
N ASP A 366 1.63 -10.20 -3.28
CA ASP A 366 2.60 -9.10 -3.17
C ASP A 366 1.95 -7.75 -2.88
N VAL A 367 1.02 -7.36 -3.76
CA VAL A 367 0.30 -6.08 -3.66
C VAL A 367 -0.41 -5.92 -2.32
N ALA A 368 -0.93 -7.01 -1.78
CA ALA A 368 -1.70 -6.98 -0.55
C ALA A 368 -0.85 -7.01 0.72
N ALA A 369 0.39 -7.51 0.64
CA ALA A 369 1.31 -7.57 1.76
C ALA A 369 2.27 -6.38 1.83
N ARG A 370 2.37 -5.60 0.76
CA ARG A 370 3.12 -4.35 0.74
C ARG A 370 2.53 -3.37 1.76
N GLY A 371 3.42 -2.71 2.51
CA GLY A 371 3.06 -1.76 3.56
C GLY A 371 2.55 -2.42 4.85
N LEU A 372 2.45 -3.75 4.92
CA LEU A 372 2.09 -4.39 6.18
C LEU A 372 3.23 -4.24 7.19
N ASP A 373 3.02 -3.39 8.18
CA ASP A 373 3.78 -3.40 9.43
C ASP A 373 3.23 -4.47 10.39
N ILE A 374 3.90 -5.63 10.39
CA ILE A 374 3.61 -6.76 11.27
C ILE A 374 4.91 -7.17 11.96
N ILE A 375 4.93 -7.01 13.28
CA ILE A 375 6.07 -7.37 14.11
C ILE A 375 5.98 -8.87 14.48
N GLY A 376 7.13 -9.53 14.55
CA GLY A 376 7.24 -10.89 15.08
C GLY A 376 6.83 -12.00 14.12
N VAL A 377 6.78 -11.73 12.80
CA VAL A 377 6.69 -12.81 11.81
C VAL A 377 7.91 -13.70 11.96
N SER A 378 7.71 -14.99 12.21
CA SER A 378 8.80 -15.97 12.37
C SER A 378 9.35 -16.39 11.01
N HIS A 379 8.43 -16.70 10.09
CA HIS A 379 8.74 -17.28 8.79
C HIS A 379 8.02 -16.52 7.67
N VAL A 380 8.74 -16.25 6.59
CA VAL A 380 8.16 -15.87 5.30
C VAL A 380 8.33 -17.04 4.36
N ILE A 381 7.25 -17.47 3.71
CA ILE A 381 7.30 -18.55 2.72
C ILE A 381 6.90 -18.00 1.36
N ASN A 382 7.80 -18.04 0.39
CA ASN A 382 7.49 -17.79 -1.01
C ASN A 382 6.96 -19.09 -1.62
N TYR A 383 5.64 -19.30 -1.51
CA TYR A 383 4.97 -20.49 -2.07
C TYR A 383 5.00 -20.47 -3.60
N ASP A 384 4.77 -19.29 -4.18
CA ASP A 384 5.06 -19.00 -5.58
C ASP A 384 6.28 -18.08 -5.67
N LEU A 385 7.14 -18.30 -6.66
CA LEU A 385 8.27 -17.41 -6.93
C LEU A 385 7.80 -15.97 -7.18
N PRO A 386 8.52 -14.96 -6.63
CA PRO A 386 8.26 -13.55 -6.91
C PRO A 386 8.47 -13.23 -8.39
N ALA A 387 7.95 -12.09 -8.85
CA ALA A 387 8.11 -11.66 -10.25
C ALA A 387 9.46 -10.97 -10.49
N THR A 388 9.98 -10.27 -9.49
CA THR A 388 11.27 -9.55 -9.54
C THR A 388 12.09 -9.81 -8.27
N TYR A 389 13.40 -9.54 -8.32
CA TYR A 389 14.26 -9.68 -7.14
C TYR A 389 13.90 -8.64 -6.06
N ASP A 390 13.44 -7.45 -6.46
CA ASP A 390 12.95 -6.45 -5.51
C ASP A 390 11.70 -6.93 -4.76
N ASP A 391 10.79 -7.63 -5.46
CA ASP A 391 9.65 -8.30 -4.81
C ASP A 391 10.14 -9.33 -3.79
N TYR A 392 11.14 -10.14 -4.15
CA TYR A 392 11.75 -11.09 -3.22
C TYR A 392 12.26 -10.40 -1.95
N VAL A 393 13.08 -9.35 -2.07
CA VAL A 393 13.62 -8.59 -0.94
C VAL A 393 12.50 -8.01 -0.08
N HIS A 394 11.44 -7.47 -0.70
CA HIS A 394 10.29 -6.93 0.02
C HIS A 394 9.45 -7.97 0.77
N ARG A 395 9.35 -9.19 0.23
CA ARG A 395 8.68 -10.32 0.89
C ARG A 395 9.46 -10.75 2.11
N ILE A 396 10.76 -11.03 1.97
CA ILE A 396 11.58 -11.53 3.08
C ILE A 396 11.78 -10.47 4.17
N GLY A 397 11.76 -9.18 3.83
CA GLY A 397 11.77 -8.07 4.81
C GLY A 397 10.50 -7.96 5.67
N ARG A 398 9.53 -8.88 5.53
CA ARG A 398 8.41 -9.02 6.47
C ARG A 398 8.78 -9.82 7.72
N THR A 399 9.90 -10.54 7.71
CA THR A 399 10.49 -11.19 8.88
C THR A 399 11.83 -10.52 9.25
N GLY A 400 12.43 -10.90 10.39
CA GLY A 400 13.73 -10.38 10.80
C GLY A 400 13.73 -8.91 11.25
N ARG A 401 12.60 -8.37 11.68
CA ARG A 401 12.48 -6.97 12.14
C ARG A 401 12.96 -6.80 13.59
N GLY A 402 13.67 -5.71 13.86
CA GLY A 402 14.26 -5.42 15.18
C GLY A 402 15.42 -6.37 15.50
N SER A 403 15.50 -6.84 16.75
CA SER A 403 16.53 -7.77 17.23
C SER A 403 16.21 -9.26 16.98
N LYS A 404 15.08 -9.58 16.33
CA LYS A 404 14.64 -10.96 16.12
C LYS A 404 15.17 -11.51 14.81
N LYS A 405 15.70 -12.74 14.83
CA LYS A 405 16.04 -13.50 13.61
C LYS A 405 14.76 -13.95 12.92
N GLY A 406 14.76 -13.88 11.59
CA GLY A 406 13.69 -14.37 10.73
C GLY A 406 14.18 -15.48 9.82
N LYS A 407 13.28 -16.35 9.35
CA LYS A 407 13.58 -17.30 8.26
C LYS A 407 12.71 -17.01 7.04
N ALA A 408 13.30 -17.05 5.86
CA ALA A 408 12.62 -16.95 4.59
C ALA A 408 12.86 -18.22 3.77
N LEU A 409 11.78 -18.93 3.42
CA LEU A 409 11.83 -20.16 2.65
C LEU A 409 11.20 -19.96 1.28
N THR A 410 11.92 -20.33 0.22
CA THR A 410 11.45 -20.16 -1.15
C THR A 410 11.23 -21.49 -1.84
N PHE A 411 10.00 -21.74 -2.27
CA PHE A 411 9.67 -23.00 -2.94
C PHE A 411 10.20 -22.95 -4.37
N VAL A 412 11.00 -23.96 -4.70
CA VAL A 412 11.55 -24.19 -6.04
C VAL A 412 11.19 -25.61 -6.47
N GLU A 413 10.98 -25.82 -7.76
CA GLU A 413 10.57 -27.12 -8.28
C GLU A 413 11.70 -28.15 -8.24
#